data_AF-A0A813MRU3-F1
#
_entry.id   AF-A0A813MRU3-F1
#
_cell.length_a   1.000
_cell.length_b   1.000
_cell.length_c   1.000
_cell.angle_alpha   90.00
_cell.angle_beta   90.00
_cell.angle_gamma   90.00
#
_symmetry.space_group_name_H-M   'P 1'
#
loop_
_entity.id
_entity.type
_entity.pdbx_description
1 polymer ?
#
loop_
_entity_poly.entity_id
_entity_poly.type
_entity_poly.pdbx_seq_one_letter_code
_entity_poly.pdbx_strand_id
1 'polypeptide(L)'
;MFVSLNHRLLYGLLVPSSCIILGSIIWYYNRRKNKQVRLNRSEYLVLEVQVPHYCVGSIIGKGGEAIKRFQQQFSIRCTFAKDDDKCLKENYRILVIRGQRQQVYEAEVEIRRVIADLPQYEQIEMFIPENMCGYLIGRNGSHIKDIRDSSKARLNMDRKIIDNLENKTFTRLIISGTSEQIAAAKTLVEERLYQLEQKKQGGDNGFAIKTNFIQDDNEIIDDDDDD
;
A
#
# COMPACT_ATOMS: atom_id res chain seq x y z
N MET A 1 -46.32 -7.51 -85.95
CA MET A 1 -44.97 -6.95 -86.17
C MET A 1 -44.42 -6.53 -84.81
N PHE A 2 -43.49 -7.31 -84.26
CA PHE A 2 -42.93 -7.12 -82.92
C PHE A 2 -41.82 -6.06 -82.95
N VAL A 3 -41.90 -5.06 -82.07
CA VAL A 3 -40.86 -4.05 -81.87
C VAL A 3 -39.84 -4.60 -80.87
N SER A 4 -38.64 -4.96 -81.34
CA SER A 4 -37.52 -5.32 -80.47
C SER A 4 -36.95 -4.06 -79.82
N LEU A 5 -37.39 -3.77 -78.60
CA LEU A 5 -36.91 -2.64 -77.82
C LEU A 5 -35.54 -2.96 -77.21
N ASN A 6 -34.52 -2.16 -77.56
CA ASN A 6 -33.12 -2.34 -77.20
C ASN A 6 -32.88 -2.24 -75.67
N HIS A 7 -32.99 -3.37 -74.96
CA HIS A 7 -32.75 -3.47 -73.51
C HIS A 7 -31.29 -3.21 -73.09
N ARG A 8 -30.37 -3.08 -74.06
CA ARG A 8 -28.93 -2.81 -73.83
C ARG A 8 -28.61 -1.37 -73.42
N LEU A 9 -29.45 -0.39 -73.77
CA LEU A 9 -29.23 1.02 -73.42
C LEU A 9 -29.69 1.36 -71.98
N LEU A 10 -30.68 0.63 -71.45
CA LEU A 10 -31.24 0.92 -70.12
C LEU A 10 -30.31 0.53 -68.96
N TYR A 11 -29.51 -0.54 -69.13
CA TYR A 11 -28.56 -1.00 -68.10
C TYR A 11 -27.29 -0.13 -67.98
N GLY A 12 -26.98 0.70 -68.99
CA GLY A 12 -25.78 1.54 -69.00
C GLY A 12 -25.79 2.69 -67.98
N LEU A 13 -26.98 3.13 -67.55
CA LEU A 13 -27.16 4.25 -66.62
C LEU A 13 -27.54 3.83 -65.19
N LEU A 14 -28.00 2.59 -64.99
CA LEU A 14 -28.46 2.10 -63.69
C LEU A 14 -27.32 1.53 -62.82
N VAL A 15 -26.36 0.85 -63.44
CA VAL A 15 -25.19 0.26 -62.76
C VAL A 15 -24.31 1.32 -62.08
N PRO A 16 -24.01 2.49 -62.68
CA PRO A 16 -23.19 3.53 -62.06
C PRO A 16 -23.76 4.01 -60.71
N SER A 17 -25.07 4.23 -60.65
CA SER A 17 -25.76 4.71 -59.45
C SER A 17 -25.72 3.67 -58.33
N SER A 18 -25.85 2.38 -58.66
CA SER A 18 -25.75 1.29 -57.68
C SER A 18 -24.34 1.17 -57.09
N CYS A 19 -23.29 1.39 -57.89
CA CYS A 19 -21.90 1.42 -57.42
C CYS A 19 -21.61 2.65 -56.55
N ILE A 20 -22.20 3.80 -56.86
CA ILE A 20 -22.07 5.02 -56.04
C ILE A 20 -22.77 4.82 -54.68
N ILE A 21 -23.95 4.19 -54.66
CA ILE A 21 -24.69 3.92 -53.41
C ILE A 21 -23.95 2.89 -52.57
N LEU A 22 -23.52 1.76 -53.15
CA LEU A 22 -22.73 0.75 -52.43
C LEU A 22 -21.38 1.30 -51.98
N GLY A 23 -20.70 2.07 -52.81
CA GLY A 23 -19.47 2.79 -52.45
C GLY A 23 -19.70 3.77 -51.32
N SER A 24 -20.82 4.50 -51.33
CA SER A 24 -21.21 5.42 -50.25
C SER A 24 -21.61 4.69 -48.97
N ILE A 25 -22.25 3.52 -49.06
CA ILE A 25 -22.61 2.68 -47.92
C ILE A 25 -21.36 2.04 -47.33
N ILE A 26 -20.49 1.44 -48.14
CA ILE A 26 -19.20 0.87 -47.72
C ILE A 26 -18.33 1.96 -47.12
N TRP A 27 -18.23 3.13 -47.76
CA TRP A 27 -17.52 4.28 -47.21
C TRP A 27 -18.18 4.80 -45.94
N TYR A 28 -19.49 4.84 -45.82
CA TYR A 28 -20.20 5.27 -44.61
C TYR A 28 -19.92 4.31 -43.44
N TYR A 29 -19.99 3.00 -43.69
CA TYR A 29 -19.64 1.97 -42.71
C TYR A 29 -18.16 2.02 -42.33
N ASN A 30 -17.25 2.15 -43.31
CA ASN A 30 -15.82 2.24 -43.07
C ASN A 30 -15.44 3.58 -42.41
N ARG A 31 -16.14 4.68 -42.72
CA ARG A 31 -15.97 6.01 -42.11
C ARG A 31 -16.50 6.03 -40.68
N ARG A 32 -17.52 5.23 -40.31
CA ARG A 32 -17.99 5.06 -38.92
C ARG A 32 -17.04 4.22 -38.08
N LYS A 33 -16.47 3.14 -38.63
CA LYS A 33 -15.37 2.38 -37.98
C LYS A 33 -14.14 3.27 -37.77
N ASN A 34 -13.76 4.06 -38.77
CA ASN A 34 -12.65 5.01 -38.67
C ASN A 34 -12.91 6.22 -37.76
N LYS A 35 -14.17 6.61 -37.52
CA LYS A 35 -14.50 7.68 -36.56
C LYS A 35 -14.37 7.21 -35.11
N GLN A 36 -14.62 5.92 -34.82
CA GLN A 36 -14.35 5.34 -33.50
C GLN A 36 -12.86 5.15 -33.24
N VAL A 37 -12.06 4.81 -34.27
CA VAL A 37 -10.59 4.79 -34.18
C VAL A 37 -9.99 6.21 -34.03
N ARG A 38 -10.75 7.26 -34.34
CA ARG A 38 -10.32 8.67 -34.25
C ARG A 38 -10.59 9.36 -32.91
N LEU A 39 -11.22 8.69 -31.95
CA LEU A 39 -11.42 9.21 -30.58
C LEU A 39 -10.33 8.78 -29.59
N ASN A 40 -9.22 8.20 -30.05
CA ASN A 40 -8.01 8.09 -29.23
C ASN A 40 -7.08 9.28 -29.51
N ARG A 41 -7.48 10.50 -29.14
CA ARG A 41 -6.47 11.39 -28.56
C ARG A 41 -6.14 10.70 -27.25
N SER A 42 -5.02 9.98 -27.21
CA SER A 42 -4.50 9.36 -26.00
C SER A 42 -4.43 10.43 -24.92
N GLU A 43 -5.45 10.49 -24.06
CA GLU A 43 -5.54 11.48 -23.02
C GLU A 43 -4.35 11.24 -22.10
N TYR A 44 -3.55 12.28 -21.90
CA TYR A 44 -2.43 12.22 -20.98
C TYR A 44 -2.98 12.33 -19.57
N LEU A 45 -2.72 11.34 -18.73
CA LEU A 45 -3.20 11.29 -17.35
C LEU A 45 -2.02 11.44 -16.39
N VAL A 46 -2.26 12.16 -15.31
CA VAL A 46 -1.40 12.20 -14.13
C VAL A 46 -2.22 11.67 -12.97
N LEU A 47 -1.73 10.62 -12.32
CA LEU A 47 -2.39 9.96 -11.20
C LEU A 47 -1.44 9.95 -10.00
N GLU A 48 -1.97 10.23 -8.81
CA GLU A 48 -1.23 10.21 -7.56
C GLU A 48 -1.68 9.02 -6.73
N VAL A 49 -0.73 8.16 -6.36
CA VAL A 49 -0.97 6.96 -5.55
C VAL A 49 -0.29 7.14 -4.20
N GLN A 50 -1.03 6.93 -3.11
CA GLN A 50 -0.46 6.82 -1.78
C GLN A 50 0.26 5.49 -1.63
N VAL A 51 1.55 5.55 -1.33
CA VAL A 51 2.42 4.39 -1.14
C VAL A 51 2.91 4.39 0.30
N PRO A 52 2.57 3.38 1.11
CA PRO A 52 3.10 3.26 2.47
C PRO A 52 4.62 3.30 2.51
N HIS A 53 5.21 3.99 3.47
CA HIS A 53 6.66 4.21 3.52
C HIS A 53 7.45 2.88 3.53
N TYR A 54 6.92 1.84 4.19
CA TYR A 54 7.57 0.53 4.30
C TYR A 54 7.76 -0.19 2.94
N CYS A 55 6.92 0.06 1.94
CA CYS A 55 6.98 -0.62 0.63
C CYS A 55 7.66 0.20 -0.47
N VAL A 56 7.92 1.49 -0.24
CA VAL A 56 8.59 2.40 -1.20
C VAL A 56 9.91 1.81 -1.72
N GLY A 57 10.73 1.24 -0.82
CA GLY A 57 12.01 0.64 -1.19
C GLY A 57 11.87 -0.54 -2.16
N SER A 58 10.83 -1.36 -1.99
CA SER A 58 10.52 -2.50 -2.86
C SER A 58 10.05 -2.05 -4.25
N ILE A 59 9.27 -0.96 -4.32
CA ILE A 59 8.82 -0.37 -5.59
C ILE A 59 10.00 0.25 -6.35
N ILE A 60 10.91 0.93 -5.66
CA ILE A 60 12.11 1.54 -6.28
C ILE A 60 13.10 0.46 -6.72
N GLY A 61 13.36 -0.52 -5.86
CA GLY A 61 14.36 -1.56 -6.05
C GLY A 61 15.80 -1.04 -5.86
N LYS A 62 16.76 -1.97 -5.76
CA LYS A 62 18.19 -1.65 -5.63
C LYS A 62 18.66 -0.80 -6.82
N GLY A 63 19.28 0.35 -6.56
CA GLY A 63 19.74 1.28 -7.60
C GLY A 63 18.63 1.89 -8.49
N GLY A 64 17.37 1.79 -8.07
CA GLY A 64 16.21 2.24 -8.84
C GLY A 64 15.89 1.35 -10.05
N GLU A 65 16.41 0.12 -10.10
CA GLU A 65 16.24 -0.76 -11.24
C GLU A 65 14.78 -1.20 -11.44
N ALA A 66 14.07 -1.54 -10.35
CA ALA A 66 12.69 -2.01 -10.43
C ALA A 66 11.76 -0.92 -10.99
N ILE A 67 11.83 0.31 -10.46
CA ILE A 67 11.03 1.42 -10.95
C ILE A 67 11.41 1.86 -12.38
N LYS A 68 12.68 1.69 -12.80
CA LYS A 68 13.10 1.95 -14.18
C LYS A 68 12.48 0.94 -15.15
N ARG A 69 12.55 -0.36 -14.81
CA ARG A 69 11.93 -1.44 -15.60
C ARG A 69 10.42 -1.25 -15.68
N PHE A 70 9.78 -0.91 -14.56
CA PHE A 70 8.35 -0.62 -14.48
C PHE A 70 7.94 0.54 -15.41
N GLN A 71 8.67 1.65 -15.36
CA GLN A 71 8.44 2.79 -16.27
C GLN A 71 8.59 2.43 -17.75
N GLN A 72 9.59 1.60 -18.10
CA GLN A 72 9.80 1.13 -19.46
C GLN A 72 8.67 0.20 -19.93
N GLN A 73 8.24 -0.73 -19.08
CA GLN A 73 7.21 -1.71 -19.39
C GLN A 73 5.88 -1.05 -19.74
N PHE A 74 5.43 -0.08 -18.94
CA PHE A 74 4.16 0.62 -19.16
C PHE A 74 4.30 1.88 -20.02
N SER A 75 5.52 2.23 -20.46
CA SER A 75 5.81 3.49 -21.18
C SER A 75 5.30 4.74 -20.44
N ILE A 76 5.47 4.76 -19.12
CA ILE A 76 5.05 5.82 -18.21
C ILE A 76 6.26 6.46 -17.54
N ARG A 77 6.04 7.62 -16.91
CA ARG A 77 6.99 8.25 -15.99
C ARG A 77 6.44 8.20 -14.57
N CYS A 78 7.25 7.68 -13.65
CA CYS A 78 6.92 7.59 -12.23
C CYS A 78 7.87 8.48 -11.43
N THR A 79 7.35 9.22 -10.46
CA THR A 79 8.18 10.08 -9.58
C THR A 79 7.54 10.17 -8.21
N PHE A 80 8.31 9.92 -7.16
CA PHE A 80 7.84 10.21 -5.80
C PHE A 80 7.86 11.72 -5.58
N ALA A 81 6.74 12.25 -5.09
CA ALA A 81 6.65 13.64 -4.67
C ALA A 81 7.59 13.91 -3.49
N LYS A 82 7.80 15.20 -3.21
CA LYS A 82 8.44 15.61 -1.95
C LYS A 82 7.49 15.27 -0.81
N ASP A 83 8.05 14.79 0.28
CA ASP A 83 7.28 14.47 1.48
C ASP A 83 6.84 15.79 2.13
N ASP A 84 5.53 15.94 2.34
CA ASP A 84 4.96 17.03 3.14
C ASP A 84 4.70 16.56 4.58
N ASP A 85 4.31 17.48 5.47
CA ASP A 85 4.06 17.15 6.88
C ASP A 85 2.99 16.06 7.05
N LYS A 86 2.03 15.98 6.12
CA LYS A 86 0.98 14.96 6.12
C LYS A 86 1.54 13.57 5.80
N CYS A 87 2.34 13.47 4.74
CA CYS A 87 3.05 12.25 4.34
C CYS A 87 3.88 11.68 5.50
N LEU A 88 4.58 12.55 6.24
CA LEU A 88 5.41 12.16 7.37
C LEU A 88 4.59 11.67 8.56
N LYS A 89 3.49 12.37 8.89
CA LYS A 89 2.61 12.00 10.02
C LYS A 89 1.89 10.68 9.77
N GLU A 90 1.36 10.48 8.57
CA GLU A 90 0.58 9.28 8.19
C GLU A 90 1.45 8.18 7.55
N ASN A 91 2.77 8.34 7.56
CA ASN A 91 3.76 7.33 7.14
C ASN A 91 3.57 6.78 5.70
N TYR A 92 3.26 7.67 4.75
CA TYR A 92 3.16 7.34 3.32
C TYR A 92 3.95 8.34 2.46
N ARG A 93 4.12 8.00 1.18
CA ARG A 93 4.67 8.89 0.15
C ARG A 93 3.76 8.89 -1.08
N ILE A 94 3.68 10.02 -1.76
CA ILE A 94 2.90 10.12 -3.01
C ILE A 94 3.75 9.69 -4.20
N LEU A 95 3.32 8.64 -4.90
CA LEU A 95 3.86 8.24 -6.19
C LEU A 95 3.03 8.89 -7.31
N VAL A 96 3.66 9.77 -8.07
CA VAL A 96 3.04 10.43 -9.23
C VAL A 96 3.35 9.64 -10.49
N ILE A 97 2.31 9.12 -11.15
CA ILE A 97 2.38 8.36 -12.40
C ILE A 97 1.87 9.25 -13.54
N ARG A 98 2.64 9.38 -14.62
CA ARG A 98 2.34 10.23 -15.77
C ARG A 98 2.48 9.45 -17.07
N GLY A 99 1.48 9.50 -17.95
CA GLY A 99 1.53 8.76 -19.22
C GLY A 99 0.19 8.78 -19.96
N GLN A 100 0.03 7.87 -20.93
CA GLN A 100 -1.27 7.71 -21.57
C GLN A 100 -2.26 7.08 -20.59
N ARG A 101 -3.51 7.54 -20.61
CA ARG A 101 -4.58 7.13 -19.67
C ARG A 101 -4.63 5.62 -19.44
N GLN A 102 -4.63 4.83 -20.51
CA GLN A 102 -4.71 3.37 -20.39
C GLN A 102 -3.48 2.77 -19.68
N GLN A 103 -2.27 3.22 -20.04
CA GLN A 103 -1.03 2.77 -19.41
C GLN A 103 -0.94 3.15 -17.93
N VAL A 104 -1.43 4.35 -17.58
CA VAL A 104 -1.46 4.83 -16.19
C VAL A 104 -2.40 3.97 -15.33
N TYR A 105 -3.59 3.63 -15.83
CA TYR A 105 -4.51 2.73 -15.11
C TYR A 105 -3.94 1.33 -14.92
N GLU A 106 -3.35 0.74 -15.97
CA GLU A 106 -2.74 -0.58 -15.88
C GLU A 106 -1.59 -0.58 -14.85
N ALA A 107 -0.77 0.47 -14.84
CA ALA A 107 0.31 0.63 -13.88
C ALA A 107 -0.18 0.88 -12.44
N GLU A 108 -1.24 1.65 -12.24
CA GLU A 108 -1.84 1.88 -10.92
C GLU A 108 -2.30 0.55 -10.29
N VAL A 109 -2.99 -0.29 -11.06
CA VAL A 109 -3.45 -1.60 -10.61
C VAL A 109 -2.27 -2.47 -10.17
N GLU A 110 -1.19 -2.49 -10.94
CA GLU A 110 0.01 -3.27 -10.60
C GLU A 110 0.71 -2.74 -9.35
N ILE A 111 0.82 -1.42 -9.17
CA ILE A 111 1.38 -0.83 -7.94
C ILE A 111 0.52 -1.18 -6.73
N ARG A 112 -0.81 -1.05 -6.83
CA ARG A 112 -1.72 -1.42 -5.73
C ARG A 112 -1.59 -2.89 -5.35
N ARG A 113 -1.39 -3.76 -6.34
CA ARG A 113 -1.12 -5.17 -6.09
C ARG A 113 0.19 -5.38 -5.33
N VAL A 114 1.27 -4.73 -5.73
CA VAL A 114 2.55 -4.81 -5.00
C VAL A 114 2.40 -4.33 -3.56
N ILE A 115 1.61 -3.28 -3.32
CA ILE A 115 1.33 -2.79 -1.97
C ILE A 115 0.56 -3.85 -1.15
N ALA A 116 -0.44 -4.50 -1.75
CA ALA A 116 -1.27 -5.50 -1.08
C ALA A 116 -0.52 -6.83 -0.83
N ASP A 117 0.36 -7.24 -1.72
CA ASP A 117 1.09 -8.52 -1.63
C ASP A 117 2.28 -8.44 -0.64
N LEU A 118 2.75 -7.24 -0.31
CA LEU A 118 3.87 -7.06 0.61
C LEU A 118 3.38 -7.18 2.06
N PRO A 119 4.01 -8.04 2.89
CA PRO A 119 3.66 -8.12 4.29
C PRO A 119 3.94 -6.78 4.96
N GLN A 120 2.90 -6.21 5.56
CA GLN A 120 3.01 -4.98 6.32
C GLN A 120 3.87 -5.24 7.56
N TYR A 121 5.01 -4.55 7.62
CA TYR A 121 5.88 -4.55 8.79
C TYR A 121 5.47 -3.38 9.68
N GLU A 122 5.09 -3.69 10.90
CA GLU A 122 4.67 -2.72 11.90
C GLU A 122 5.66 -2.71 13.06
N GLN A 123 5.53 -1.70 13.92
CA GLN A 123 6.22 -1.66 15.20
C GLN A 123 5.21 -1.31 16.29
N ILE A 124 5.27 -2.03 17.40
CA ILE A 124 4.50 -1.71 18.61
C ILE A 124 5.45 -1.49 19.79
N GLU A 125 4.98 -0.73 20.77
CA GLU A 125 5.70 -0.48 22.00
C GLU A 125 4.99 -1.16 23.17
N MET A 126 5.76 -1.79 24.06
CA MET A 126 5.31 -2.33 25.33
C MET A 126 6.16 -1.75 26.46
N PHE A 127 5.53 -1.41 27.59
CA PHE A 127 6.26 -0.90 28.76
C PHE A 127 6.40 -2.02 29.80
N ILE A 128 7.64 -2.34 30.12
CA ILE A 128 7.98 -3.47 30.99
C ILE A 128 8.58 -2.91 32.27
N PRO A 129 8.06 -3.28 33.46
CA PRO A 129 8.68 -2.89 34.71
C PRO A 129 10.16 -3.29 34.76
N GLU A 130 11.01 -2.38 35.22
CA GLU A 130 12.47 -2.57 35.22
C GLU A 130 12.89 -3.82 35.99
N ASN A 131 12.20 -4.11 37.10
CA ASN A 131 12.43 -5.29 37.94
C ASN A 131 12.06 -6.64 37.27
N MET A 132 11.46 -6.62 36.08
CA MET A 132 11.12 -7.81 35.29
C MET A 132 12.02 -7.96 34.05
N CYS A 133 12.67 -6.88 33.60
CA CYS A 133 13.48 -6.87 32.39
C CYS A 133 14.62 -7.90 32.42
N GLY A 134 15.31 -8.03 33.56
CA GLY A 134 16.38 -9.03 33.72
C GLY A 134 15.91 -10.47 33.52
N TYR A 135 14.69 -10.81 33.97
CA TYR A 135 14.10 -12.13 33.76
C TYR A 135 13.67 -12.34 32.31
N LEU A 136 13.07 -11.32 31.69
CA LEU A 136 12.68 -11.36 30.28
C LEU A 136 13.88 -11.52 29.34
N ILE A 137 15.00 -10.86 29.64
CA ILE A 137 16.26 -11.03 28.90
C ILE A 137 16.81 -12.44 29.11
N GLY A 138 16.87 -12.89 30.37
CA GLY A 138 17.48 -14.16 30.75
C GLY A 138 19.02 -14.09 30.76
N ARG A 139 19.68 -15.11 31.32
CA ARG A 139 21.15 -15.16 31.37
C ARG A 139 21.70 -15.22 29.95
N ASN A 140 22.69 -14.38 29.63
CA ASN A 140 23.25 -14.25 28.27
C ASN A 140 22.20 -13.94 27.17
N GLY A 141 21.06 -13.36 27.55
CA GLY A 141 19.95 -13.08 26.65
C GLY A 141 19.19 -14.31 26.17
N SER A 142 19.24 -15.43 26.90
CA SER A 142 18.62 -16.70 26.46
C SER A 142 17.12 -16.54 26.18
N HIS A 143 16.36 -15.98 27.11
CA HIS A 143 14.90 -15.87 26.98
C HIS A 143 14.49 -14.93 25.84
N ILE A 144 15.11 -13.75 25.73
CA ILE A 144 14.77 -12.81 24.65
C ILE A 144 15.20 -13.35 23.27
N LYS A 145 16.24 -14.18 23.20
CA LYS A 145 16.61 -14.92 21.98
C LYS A 145 15.57 -15.97 21.64
N ASP A 146 15.11 -16.77 22.61
CA ASP A 146 14.06 -17.78 22.38
C ASP A 146 12.78 -17.13 21.85
N ILE A 147 12.37 -15.99 22.42
CA ILE A 147 11.20 -15.23 21.95
C ILE A 147 11.42 -14.74 20.53
N ARG A 148 12.59 -14.17 20.21
CA ARG A 148 12.95 -13.73 18.86
C ARG A 148 12.93 -14.88 17.85
N ASP A 149 13.48 -16.03 18.23
CA ASP A 149 13.61 -17.19 17.35
C ASP A 149 12.26 -17.87 17.10
N SER A 150 11.38 -17.88 18.10
CA SER A 150 10.03 -18.45 18.01
C SER A 150 9.05 -17.54 17.27
N SER A 151 9.06 -16.23 17.58
CA SER A 151 8.15 -15.26 16.97
C SER A 151 8.62 -14.75 15.61
N LYS A 152 9.92 -14.89 15.30
CA LYS A 152 10.59 -14.23 14.15
C LYS A 152 10.49 -12.70 14.15
N ALA A 153 9.95 -12.10 15.21
CA ALA A 153 9.88 -10.65 15.37
C ALA A 153 11.22 -10.08 15.82
N ARG A 154 11.48 -8.83 15.47
CA ARG A 154 12.62 -8.07 16.00
C ARG A 154 12.21 -7.43 17.32
N LEU A 155 13.00 -7.69 18.36
CA LEU A 155 12.80 -7.20 19.71
C LEU A 155 13.95 -6.28 20.08
N ASN A 156 13.66 -5.00 20.36
CA ASN A 156 14.61 -4.01 20.83
C ASN A 156 14.16 -3.43 22.17
N MET A 157 14.99 -3.53 23.21
CA MET A 157 14.73 -2.85 24.47
C MET A 157 15.51 -1.54 24.52
N ASP A 158 14.77 -0.47 24.75
CA ASP A 158 15.26 0.90 24.79
C ASP A 158 15.60 1.35 26.21
N ARG A 159 15.95 2.63 26.36
CA ARG A 159 16.36 3.22 27.64
C ARG A 159 15.22 3.23 28.67
N LYS A 160 15.60 3.16 29.94
CA LYS A 160 14.69 3.27 31.09
C LYS A 160 13.94 4.60 31.06
N ILE A 161 12.64 4.52 31.26
CA ILE A 161 11.72 5.61 31.49
C ILE A 161 11.43 5.64 33.01
N ILE A 162 11.62 6.80 33.62
CA ILE A 162 11.37 7.01 35.04
C ILE A 162 10.03 7.72 35.15
N ASP A 163 9.05 7.07 35.76
CA ASP A 163 7.83 7.72 36.20
C ASP A 163 8.08 8.33 37.59
N ASN A 164 8.33 9.64 37.61
CA ASN A 164 8.66 10.39 38.82
C ASN A 164 7.45 10.54 39.76
N LEU A 165 6.21 10.29 39.30
CA LEU A 165 5.01 10.39 40.12
C LEU A 165 4.83 9.16 41.02
N GLU A 166 5.12 7.97 40.49
CA GLU A 166 4.94 6.70 41.21
C GLU A 166 6.25 6.09 41.73
N ASN A 167 7.41 6.75 41.51
CA ASN A 167 8.75 6.19 41.75
C ASN A 167 8.95 4.83 41.07
N LYS A 168 8.33 4.63 39.91
CA LYS A 168 8.41 3.38 39.13
C LYS A 168 9.28 3.59 37.90
N THR A 169 9.99 2.53 37.55
CA THR A 169 10.85 2.52 36.37
C THR A 169 10.36 1.47 35.41
N PHE A 170 10.22 1.88 34.15
CA PHE A 170 9.80 1.03 33.04
C PHE A 170 10.87 1.07 31.97
N THR A 171 11.05 -0.02 31.25
CA THR A 171 11.85 -0.08 30.04
C THR A 171 10.91 -0.30 28.87
N ARG A 172 11.11 0.49 27.81
CA ARG A 172 10.34 0.37 26.56
C ARG A 172 10.88 -0.82 25.75
N LEU A 173 10.01 -1.76 25.44
CA LEU A 173 10.25 -2.84 24.47
C LEU A 173 9.56 -2.48 23.15
N ILE A 174 10.34 -2.36 22.09
CA ILE A 174 9.87 -2.18 20.71
C ILE A 174 9.87 -3.55 20.05
N ILE A 175 8.69 -3.98 19.57
CA ILE A 175 8.50 -5.22 18.81
C ILE A 175 8.17 -4.84 17.37
N SER A 176 8.93 -5.37 16.41
CA SER A 176 8.72 -5.07 14.98
C SER A 176 8.70 -6.35 14.13
N GLY A 177 7.78 -6.40 13.17
CA GLY A 177 7.51 -7.62 12.40
C GLY A 177 6.20 -7.51 11.62
N THR A 178 5.75 -8.62 11.04
CA THR A 178 4.37 -8.73 10.55
C THR A 178 3.38 -8.76 11.71
N SER A 179 2.10 -8.50 11.46
CA SER A 179 1.04 -8.57 12.48
C SER A 179 1.06 -9.92 13.24
N GLU A 180 1.25 -11.04 12.53
CA GLU A 180 1.38 -12.37 13.13
C GLU A 180 2.64 -12.52 13.99
N GLN A 181 3.79 -12.03 13.53
CA GLN A 181 5.05 -12.08 14.28
C GLN A 181 4.97 -11.25 15.56
N ILE A 182 4.36 -10.05 15.47
CA ILE A 182 4.16 -9.16 16.60
C ILE A 182 3.22 -9.79 17.62
N ALA A 183 2.08 -10.35 17.18
CA ALA A 183 1.13 -11.02 18.06
C ALA A 183 1.78 -12.19 18.80
N ALA A 184 2.52 -13.04 18.09
CA ALA A 184 3.26 -14.16 18.68
C ALA A 184 4.31 -13.68 19.70
N ALA A 185 5.09 -12.65 19.36
CA ALA A 185 6.08 -12.07 20.27
C ALA A 185 5.43 -11.50 21.53
N LYS A 186 4.32 -10.76 21.37
CA LYS A 186 3.56 -10.16 22.47
C LYS A 186 3.08 -11.23 23.45
N THR A 187 2.41 -12.27 22.94
CA THR A 187 1.93 -13.38 23.78
C THR A 187 3.07 -14.06 24.52
N LEU A 188 4.21 -14.33 23.86
CA LEU A 188 5.37 -14.95 24.50
C LEU A 188 6.00 -14.06 25.58
N VAL A 189 6.06 -12.74 25.36
CA VAL A 189 6.54 -11.78 26.36
C VAL A 189 5.61 -11.77 27.57
N GLU A 190 4.30 -11.64 27.35
CA GLU A 190 3.28 -11.64 28.41
C GLU A 190 3.31 -12.93 29.22
N GLU A 191 3.42 -14.09 28.56
CA GLU A 191 3.54 -15.39 29.22
C GLU A 191 4.77 -15.44 30.15
N ARG A 192 5.93 -14.98 29.68
CA ARG A 192 7.17 -14.96 30.48
C ARG A 192 7.04 -14.02 31.68
N LEU A 193 6.43 -12.85 31.52
CA LEU A 193 6.20 -11.92 32.61
C LEU A 193 5.23 -12.52 33.65
N TYR A 194 4.14 -13.15 33.20
CA TYR A 194 3.18 -13.82 34.07
C TYR A 194 3.80 -14.98 34.86
N GLN A 195 4.67 -15.78 34.25
CA GLN A 195 5.42 -16.83 34.96
C GLN A 195 6.31 -16.28 36.07
N LEU A 196 6.91 -15.10 35.89
CA LEU A 196 7.69 -14.44 36.93
C LEU A 196 6.79 -13.97 38.07
N GLU A 197 5.60 -13.43 37.77
CA GLU A 197 4.63 -13.00 38.76
C GLU A 197 4.12 -14.15 39.62
N GLN A 198 3.79 -15.31 39.03
CA GLN A 198 3.41 -16.50 39.80
C GLN A 198 4.53 -17.00 40.72
N LYS A 199 5.78 -16.98 40.25
CA LYS A 199 6.94 -17.31 41.09
C LYS A 199 7.13 -16.31 42.23
N LYS A 200 6.74 -15.04 42.04
CA LYS A 200 6.76 -14.00 43.06
C LYS A 200 5.56 -14.06 44.01
N GLN A 201 4.37 -14.48 43.57
CA GLN A 201 3.18 -14.62 44.44
C GLN A 201 3.27 -15.79 45.44
N GLY A 202 4.31 -16.62 45.36
CA GLY A 202 4.78 -17.43 46.49
C GLY A 202 5.48 -16.63 47.61
N GLY A 203 5.57 -15.31 47.47
CA GLY A 203 6.17 -14.36 48.42
C GLY A 203 5.68 -12.93 48.15
N ASP A 204 4.52 -12.60 48.74
CA ASP A 204 3.90 -11.30 49.02
C ASP A 204 4.08 -10.10 48.05
N ASN A 205 2.93 -9.53 47.67
CA ASN A 205 2.64 -8.25 46.99
C ASN A 205 2.65 -8.21 45.44
N GLY A 206 1.43 -8.24 44.87
CA GLY A 206 1.15 -8.19 43.43
C GLY A 206 1.25 -6.79 42.80
N PHE A 207 1.65 -6.77 41.52
CA PHE A 207 1.75 -5.58 40.67
C PHE A 207 1.06 -5.87 39.34
N ALA A 208 0.15 -4.98 38.89
CA ALA A 208 -0.57 -5.15 37.63
C ALA A 208 0.23 -4.59 36.44
N ILE A 209 0.36 -5.36 35.36
CA ILE A 209 0.88 -4.88 34.07
C ILE A 209 -0.20 -3.99 33.44
N LYS A 210 0.02 -2.67 33.40
CA LYS A 210 -0.81 -1.76 32.61
C LYS A 210 -0.43 -1.90 31.13
N THR A 211 -1.21 -2.67 30.38
CA THR A 211 -1.22 -2.61 28.92
C THR A 211 -2.01 -1.37 28.49
N ASN A 212 -1.36 -0.21 28.42
CA ASN A 212 -1.94 0.93 27.71
C ASN A 212 -1.81 0.65 26.22
N PHE A 213 -2.92 0.25 25.59
CA PHE A 213 -3.13 0.52 24.18
C PHE A 213 -3.15 2.04 24.04
N ILE A 214 -2.14 2.62 23.39
CA ILE A 214 -2.35 3.90 22.73
C ILE A 214 -3.06 3.53 21.44
N GLN A 215 -4.38 3.51 21.55
CA GLN A 215 -5.30 3.54 20.43
C GLN A 215 -5.25 4.97 19.90
N ASP A 216 -5.21 5.10 18.57
CA ASP A 216 -5.22 6.38 17.86
C ASP A 216 -6.52 7.14 18.16
N ASP A 217 -6.56 7.86 19.28
CA ASP A 217 -7.58 8.87 19.56
C ASP A 217 -6.97 10.25 19.27
N ASN A 218 -6.77 10.56 17.99
CA ASN A 218 -6.82 11.96 17.55
C ASN A 218 -8.27 12.24 17.13
N GLU A 219 -9.07 12.49 18.16
CA GLU A 219 -10.35 13.15 18.07
C GLU A 219 -10.17 14.48 17.31
N ILE A 220 -10.99 14.65 16.29
CA ILE A 220 -11.13 15.87 15.50
C ILE A 220 -11.63 16.95 16.46
N ILE A 221 -10.80 17.98 16.71
CA ILE A 221 -11.31 19.23 17.26
C ILE A 221 -11.69 20.08 16.05
N ASP A 222 -12.98 20.07 15.76
CA ASP A 222 -13.64 21.10 14.96
C ASP A 222 -13.57 22.41 15.77
N ASP A 223 -12.59 23.26 15.47
CA ASP A 223 -12.62 24.67 15.88
C ASP A 223 -13.39 25.45 14.79
N ASP A 224 -14.71 25.28 14.79
CA ASP A 224 -15.67 26.27 14.29
C ASP A 224 -16.09 27.18 15.47
N ASP A 225 -16.25 28.48 15.16
CA ASP A 225 -16.87 29.56 15.95
C ASP A 225 -15.98 30.21 17.04
N ASP A 226 -15.93 31.53 17.26
CA ASP A 226 -16.43 32.73 16.60
C ASP A 226 -15.76 33.92 17.34
N ASP A 227 -15.46 35.00 16.60
CA ASP A 227 -15.39 36.44 16.97
C ASP A 227 -14.28 37.24 16.25
#